data_AF-A0A366HTB5-F1
#
_entry.id   AF-A0A366HTB5-F1
#
_cell.length_a   1.000
_cell.length_b   1.000
_cell.length_c   1.000
_cell.angle_alpha   90.00
_cell.angle_beta   90.00
_cell.angle_gamma   90.00
#
_symmetry.space_group_name_H-M   'P 1'
#
loop_
_entity.id
_entity.type
_entity.pdbx_description
1 polymer ?
#
loop_
_entity_poly.entity_id
_entity_poly.type
_entity_poly.pdbx_seq_one_letter_code
_entity_poly.pdbx_strand_id
1 'polypeptide(L)'
;MHSEFDFQYAMENTRVLHEPDRRIDTFGSTQFEFQMVTELMDSTNVSRVRSGRIEAQKPLIVKPHALDEWSFEGFGQEGEAFGQWVKENLTNLAILKYGFQFKRSDVSEEMVHEPLAVVCDRLLSDQRASGNPMRAIIHGVDDTWEISLLRFMFEMVEKSHNINRFDFKRRGLLG
;
A
#
# COMPACT_ATOMS: atom_id res chain seq x y z
N MET A 1 -18.04 5.35 -10.47
CA MET A 1 -17.04 6.32 -9.99
C MET A 1 -17.26 6.45 -8.50
N HIS A 2 -16.27 6.10 -7.71
CA HIS A 2 -16.34 6.21 -6.25
C HIS A 2 -16.45 7.68 -5.87
N SER A 3 -17.29 7.96 -4.87
CA SER A 3 -17.44 9.30 -4.33
C SER A 3 -16.25 9.68 -3.44
N GLU A 4 -16.12 10.97 -3.13
CA GLU A 4 -15.16 11.45 -2.12
C GLU A 4 -15.38 10.78 -0.75
N PHE A 5 -16.63 10.45 -0.42
CA PHE A 5 -16.97 9.68 0.78
C PHE A 5 -16.41 8.26 0.74
N ASP A 6 -16.51 7.56 -0.39
CA ASP A 6 -15.98 6.20 -0.54
C ASP A 6 -14.45 6.18 -0.41
N PHE A 7 -13.79 7.21 -0.94
CA PHE A 7 -12.36 7.42 -0.79
C PHE A 7 -11.97 7.61 0.67
N GLN A 8 -12.61 8.57 1.36
CA GLN A 8 -12.33 8.84 2.76
C GLN A 8 -12.62 7.62 3.63
N TYR A 9 -13.70 6.90 3.33
CA TYR A 9 -14.07 5.68 4.03
C TYR A 9 -12.99 4.59 3.88
N ALA A 10 -12.44 4.36 2.68
CA ALA A 10 -11.30 3.46 2.50
C ALA A 10 -10.06 3.92 3.26
N MET A 11 -9.77 5.22 3.22
CA MET A 11 -8.63 5.79 3.94
C MET A 11 -8.75 5.58 5.45
N GLU A 12 -9.94 5.62 6.03
CA GLU A 12 -10.16 5.41 7.46
C GLU A 12 -10.29 3.94 7.86
N ASN A 13 -10.89 3.11 7.00
CA ASN A 13 -11.26 1.72 7.34
C ASN A 13 -10.26 0.67 6.85
N THR A 14 -9.20 1.06 6.15
CA THR A 14 -8.09 0.14 5.85
C THR A 14 -7.30 -0.18 7.13
N ARG A 15 -6.91 -1.44 7.31
CA ARG A 15 -6.07 -1.88 8.42
C ARG A 15 -5.01 -2.85 7.94
N VAL A 16 -3.76 -2.58 8.28
CA VAL A 16 -2.67 -3.51 8.00
C VAL A 16 -2.63 -4.54 9.13
N LEU A 17 -2.92 -5.80 8.80
CA LEU A 17 -2.91 -6.91 9.77
C LEU A 17 -1.52 -7.49 9.94
N HIS A 18 -0.73 -7.49 8.86
CA HIS A 18 0.67 -7.90 8.87
C HIS A 18 1.47 -7.05 7.88
N GLU A 19 2.54 -6.43 8.38
CA GLU A 19 3.50 -5.69 7.58
C GLU A 19 4.62 -6.62 7.11
N PRO A 20 5.12 -6.47 5.86
CA PRO A 20 6.27 -7.23 5.40
C PRO A 20 7.52 -6.81 6.18
N ASP A 21 8.36 -7.79 6.54
CA ASP A 21 9.60 -7.54 7.27
C ASP A 21 10.63 -6.74 6.45
N ARG A 22 10.61 -6.89 5.12
CA ARG A 22 11.52 -6.13 4.25
C ARG A 22 11.02 -4.72 4.07
N ARG A 23 11.94 -3.78 4.26
CA ARG A 23 11.68 -2.35 4.11
C ARG A 23 11.78 -1.94 2.65
N ILE A 24 11.11 -0.85 2.31
CA ILE A 24 11.32 -0.18 1.02
C ILE A 24 12.78 0.27 0.95
N ASP A 25 13.49 -0.23 -0.05
CA ASP A 25 14.88 0.12 -0.29
C ASP A 25 14.95 1.59 -0.75
N THR A 26 15.89 2.33 -0.16
CA THR A 26 16.08 3.75 -0.44
C THR A 26 16.68 4.01 -1.82
N PHE A 27 17.26 2.98 -2.46
CA PHE A 27 18.02 3.09 -3.70
C PHE A 27 17.67 2.00 -4.75
N GLY A 28 16.54 1.29 -4.61
CA GLY A 28 16.17 0.20 -5.52
C GLY A 28 14.66 0.00 -5.66
N SER A 29 14.26 -0.92 -6.53
CA SER A 29 12.88 -1.40 -6.59
C SER A 29 12.61 -2.37 -5.44
N THR A 30 11.48 -2.21 -4.78
CA THR A 30 11.02 -3.14 -3.76
C THR A 30 9.72 -3.76 -4.19
N GLN A 31 9.68 -5.10 -4.19
CA GLN A 31 8.50 -5.86 -4.55
C GLN A 31 7.95 -6.57 -3.32
N PHE A 32 6.63 -6.51 -3.16
CA PHE A 32 5.88 -7.18 -2.10
C PHE A 32 4.76 -8.02 -2.69
N GLU A 33 4.41 -9.08 -1.98
CA GLU A 33 3.16 -9.81 -2.18
C GLU A 33 2.12 -9.22 -1.24
N PHE A 34 0.90 -9.02 -1.70
CA PHE A 34 -0.19 -8.61 -0.82
C PHE A 34 -1.28 -9.66 -0.85
N GLN A 35 -1.93 -9.83 0.30
CA GLN A 35 -3.21 -10.49 0.44
C GLN A 35 -4.15 -9.49 1.10
N MET A 36 -5.15 -9.03 0.36
CA MET A 36 -6.18 -8.15 0.86
C MET A 36 -7.44 -8.96 1.13
N VAL A 37 -7.99 -8.80 2.31
CA VAL A 37 -9.26 -9.40 2.70
C VAL A 37 -10.29 -8.29 2.89
N THR A 38 -11.48 -8.50 2.33
CA THR A 38 -12.61 -7.58 2.42
C THR A 38 -13.87 -8.37 2.72
N GLU A 39 -14.82 -7.77 3.42
CA GLU A 39 -16.17 -8.32 3.57
C GLU A 39 -17.05 -7.82 2.41
N LEU A 40 -17.86 -8.70 1.82
CA LEU A 40 -18.81 -8.26 0.81
C LEU A 40 -19.99 -7.53 1.46
N MET A 41 -20.30 -6.34 0.94
CA MET A 41 -21.42 -5.55 1.48
C MET A 41 -22.77 -6.24 1.29
N ASP A 42 -22.94 -7.00 0.20
CA ASP A 42 -24.20 -7.65 -0.17
C ASP A 42 -24.36 -9.07 0.39
N SER A 43 -23.39 -9.58 1.16
CA SER A 43 -23.42 -10.97 1.63
C SER A 43 -22.76 -11.14 3.00
N THR A 44 -23.55 -11.56 3.98
CA THR A 44 -23.03 -11.89 5.31
C THR A 44 -22.21 -13.17 5.27
N ASN A 45 -21.09 -13.21 6.01
CA ASN A 45 -20.19 -14.37 6.09
C ASN A 45 -19.58 -14.79 4.75
N VAL A 46 -19.42 -13.84 3.83
CA VAL A 46 -18.65 -14.06 2.60
C VAL A 46 -17.57 -13.00 2.55
N SER A 47 -16.32 -13.46 2.48
CA SER A 47 -15.14 -12.61 2.38
C SER A 47 -14.55 -12.76 0.99
N ARG A 48 -13.98 -11.68 0.45
CA ARG A 48 -13.18 -11.74 -0.76
C ARG A 48 -11.70 -11.60 -0.39
N VAL A 49 -10.88 -12.50 -0.93
CA VAL A 49 -9.43 -12.43 -0.81
C VAL A 49 -8.86 -12.05 -2.16
N ARG A 50 -8.17 -10.91 -2.23
CA ARG A 50 -7.42 -10.45 -3.39
C ARG A 50 -5.95 -10.63 -3.15
N SER A 51 -5.27 -11.33 -4.06
CA SER A 51 -3.84 -11.57 -3.97
C SER A 51 -3.12 -11.06 -5.21
N GLY A 52 -1.97 -10.45 -5.01
CA GLY A 52 -1.17 -9.93 -6.11
C GLY A 52 0.20 -9.47 -5.66
N ARG A 53 0.91 -8.83 -6.57
CA ARG A 53 2.21 -8.22 -6.30
C ARG A 53 2.15 -6.74 -6.55
N ILE A 54 2.93 -6.02 -5.77
CA ILE A 54 3.14 -4.60 -5.93
C ILE A 54 4.63 -4.30 -5.93
N GLU A 55 5.02 -3.42 -6.83
CA GLU A 55 6.37 -2.91 -6.94
C GLU A 55 6.36 -1.42 -6.62
N ALA A 56 7.24 -1.01 -5.71
CA ALA A 56 7.52 0.38 -5.42
C ALA A 56 8.93 0.70 -5.91
N GLN A 57 9.02 1.68 -6.81
CA GLN A 57 10.30 2.18 -7.32
C GLN A 57 10.43 3.66 -7.01
N LYS A 58 11.61 4.04 -6.51
CA LYS A 58 12.03 5.43 -6.42
C LYS A 58 12.74 5.81 -7.74
N PRO A 59 12.40 6.94 -8.39
CA PRO A 59 13.03 7.33 -9.64
C PRO A 59 14.51 7.63 -9.42
N LEU A 60 15.34 7.12 -10.32
CA LEU A 60 16.81 7.21 -10.25
C LEU A 60 17.35 8.62 -10.52
N ILE A 61 16.57 9.48 -11.18
CA ILE A 61 16.96 10.85 -11.54
C ILE A 61 15.87 11.82 -11.10
N VAL A 62 16.13 12.57 -10.03
CA VAL A 62 15.27 13.69 -9.61
C VAL A 62 15.58 14.88 -10.50
N LYS A 63 14.69 15.20 -11.46
CA LYS A 63 14.85 16.42 -12.27
C LYS A 63 14.55 17.65 -11.39
N PRO A 64 15.26 18.79 -11.56
CA PRO A 64 15.09 19.97 -10.70
C PRO A 64 13.68 20.58 -10.65
N HIS A 65 12.80 20.24 -11.60
CA HIS A 65 11.41 20.72 -11.69
C HIS A 65 10.36 19.59 -11.54
N ALA A 66 10.76 18.37 -11.17
CA ALA A 66 9.87 17.19 -11.08
C ALA A 66 9.19 17.07 -9.70
N LEU A 67 8.58 18.15 -9.21
CA LEU A 67 7.92 18.15 -7.89
C LEU A 67 6.62 17.32 -7.84
N ASP A 68 6.25 16.61 -8.91
CA ASP A 68 4.89 16.08 -9.09
C ASP A 68 4.78 14.73 -9.82
N GLU A 69 5.86 13.95 -9.97
CA GLU A 69 5.86 12.71 -10.76
C GLU A 69 5.52 11.46 -9.92
N TRP A 70 4.34 11.44 -9.29
CA TRP A 70 3.78 10.19 -8.75
C TRP A 70 3.06 9.44 -9.87
N SER A 71 3.33 8.13 -9.99
CA SER A 71 2.69 7.27 -10.98
C SER A 71 2.16 6.02 -10.30
N PHE A 72 0.90 5.68 -10.60
CA PHE A 72 0.19 4.54 -10.05
C PHE A 72 -0.23 3.60 -11.19
N GLU A 73 0.76 2.93 -11.79
CA GLU A 73 0.52 2.01 -12.91
C GLU A 73 -0.30 0.80 -12.45
N GLY A 74 -1.40 0.53 -13.14
CA GLY A 74 -2.32 -0.57 -12.80
C GLY A 74 -3.36 -0.23 -11.73
N PHE A 75 -3.51 1.05 -11.36
CA PHE A 75 -4.49 1.54 -10.38
C PHE A 75 -5.61 2.41 -10.97
N GLY A 76 -5.60 2.68 -12.27
CA GLY A 76 -6.70 3.41 -12.92
C GLY A 76 -6.99 4.79 -12.31
N GLN A 77 -8.28 5.12 -12.18
CA GLN A 77 -8.74 6.43 -11.68
C GLN A 77 -8.51 6.57 -10.17
N GLU A 78 -8.50 5.45 -9.45
CA GLU A 78 -8.26 5.36 -8.01
C GLU A 78 -6.85 5.84 -7.68
N GLY A 79 -5.87 5.49 -8.52
CA GLY A 79 -4.50 5.99 -8.44
C GLY A 79 -4.41 7.51 -8.60
N GLU A 80 -5.11 8.07 -9.59
CA GLU A 80 -5.13 9.52 -9.82
C GLU A 80 -5.79 10.27 -8.65
N ALA A 81 -6.93 9.79 -8.16
CA ALA A 81 -7.63 10.35 -7.01
C ALA A 81 -6.75 10.33 -5.75
N PHE A 82 -6.07 9.21 -5.50
CA PHE A 82 -5.13 9.10 -4.39
C PHE A 82 -3.95 10.07 -4.51
N GLY A 83 -3.38 10.19 -5.72
CA GLY A 83 -2.31 11.15 -6.00
C GLY A 83 -2.72 12.59 -5.71
N GLN A 84 -3.94 12.97 -6.11
CA GLN A 84 -4.49 14.30 -5.82
C GLN A 84 -4.69 14.51 -4.32
N TRP A 85 -5.28 13.53 -3.62
CA TRP A 85 -5.46 13.58 -2.17
C TRP A 85 -4.13 13.76 -1.43
N VAL A 86 -3.08 13.03 -1.85
CA VAL A 86 -1.73 13.15 -1.28
C VAL A 86 -1.20 14.57 -1.43
N LYS A 87 -1.36 15.20 -2.60
CA LYS A 87 -0.91 16.58 -2.85
C LYS A 87 -1.64 17.60 -1.98
N GLU A 88 -2.95 17.43 -1.82
CA GLU A 88 -3.80 18.35 -1.07
C GLU A 88 -3.61 18.24 0.44
N ASN A 89 -3.42 17.01 0.95
CA ASN A 89 -3.42 16.74 2.39
C ASN A 89 -2.02 16.69 3.02
N LEU A 90 -0.95 16.50 2.21
CA LEU A 90 0.40 16.30 2.73
C LEU A 90 1.35 17.41 2.30
N THR A 91 1.11 18.63 2.77
CA THR A 91 1.83 19.85 2.35
C THR A 91 3.32 19.90 2.74
N ASN A 92 3.83 18.97 3.57
CA ASN A 92 5.11 19.15 4.27
C ASN A 92 6.08 17.96 4.24
N LEU A 93 5.79 16.89 3.49
CA LEU A 93 6.67 15.71 3.49
C LEU A 93 7.72 15.82 2.39
N ALA A 94 9.00 15.79 2.78
CA ALA A 94 10.14 15.62 1.88
C ALA A 94 9.97 14.40 0.94
N ILE A 95 9.14 13.44 1.34
CA ILE A 95 8.72 12.27 0.57
C ILE A 95 8.09 12.61 -0.79
N LEU A 96 7.33 13.72 -0.87
CA LEU A 96 6.65 14.13 -2.10
C LEU A 96 7.64 14.58 -3.17
N LYS A 97 8.80 15.10 -2.75
CA LYS A 97 9.87 15.58 -3.65
C LYS A 97 10.56 14.45 -4.40
N TYR A 98 10.38 13.21 -3.97
CA TYR A 98 11.08 12.07 -4.56
C TYR A 98 10.34 11.45 -5.73
N GLY A 99 9.00 11.58 -5.81
CA GLY A 99 8.17 10.83 -6.75
C GLY A 99 8.24 9.33 -6.47
N PHE A 100 7.12 8.62 -6.48
CA PHE A 100 7.13 7.16 -6.42
C PHE A 100 6.38 6.59 -7.60
N GLN A 101 6.93 5.52 -8.16
CA GLN A 101 6.26 4.71 -9.16
C GLN A 101 5.79 3.44 -8.47
N PHE A 102 4.47 3.30 -8.36
CA PHE A 102 3.84 2.08 -7.90
C PHE A 102 3.28 1.33 -9.08
N LYS A 103 3.59 0.04 -9.15
CA LYS A 103 3.09 -0.85 -10.19
C LYS A 103 2.46 -2.06 -9.56
N ARG A 104 1.21 -2.34 -9.91
CA ARG A 104 0.50 -3.54 -9.51
C ARG A 104 0.55 -4.59 -10.62
N SER A 105 0.73 -5.86 -10.26
CA SER A 105 0.54 -6.99 -11.18
C SER A 105 -0.94 -7.31 -11.37
N ASP A 106 -1.23 -8.31 -12.21
CA ASP A 106 -2.56 -8.93 -12.21
C ASP A 106 -2.92 -9.41 -10.81
N VAL A 107 -4.22 -9.30 -10.48
CA VAL A 107 -4.77 -9.67 -9.18
C VAL A 107 -5.66 -10.88 -9.35
N SER A 108 -5.43 -11.87 -8.49
CA SER A 108 -6.31 -13.01 -8.34
C SER A 108 -7.32 -12.72 -7.25
N GLU A 109 -8.58 -13.02 -7.51
CA GLU A 109 -9.66 -12.89 -6.55
C GLU A 109 -10.23 -14.26 -6.19
N GLU A 110 -10.47 -14.49 -4.91
CA GLU A 110 -11.11 -15.68 -4.38
C GLU A 110 -12.25 -15.30 -3.46
N MET A 111 -13.41 -15.92 -3.67
CA MET A 111 -14.58 -15.79 -2.81
C MET A 111 -14.56 -16.90 -1.76
N VAL A 112 -14.52 -16.51 -0.50
CA VAL A 112 -14.47 -17.42 0.64
C VAL A 112 -15.76 -17.30 1.43
N HIS A 113 -16.51 -18.39 1.53
CA HIS A 113 -17.78 -18.45 2.26
C HIS A 113 -17.57 -18.61 3.78
N GLU A 114 -16.75 -17.73 4.35
CA GLU A 114 -16.45 -17.68 5.78
C GLU A 114 -16.46 -16.22 6.27
N PRO A 115 -16.73 -15.98 7.56
CA PRO A 115 -16.65 -14.66 8.15
C PRO A 115 -15.25 -14.07 8.05
N LEU A 116 -15.18 -12.74 7.87
CA LEU A 116 -13.93 -11.98 7.74
C LEU A 116 -12.88 -12.35 8.80
N ALA A 117 -13.29 -12.41 10.06
CA ALA A 117 -12.39 -12.72 11.18
C ALA A 117 -11.70 -14.09 11.01
N VAL A 118 -12.44 -15.10 10.57
CA VAL A 118 -11.90 -16.46 10.34
C VAL A 118 -10.87 -16.46 9.22
N VAL A 119 -11.16 -15.74 8.12
CA VAL A 119 -10.25 -15.62 6.99
C VAL A 119 -8.98 -14.86 7.38
N CYS A 120 -9.10 -13.76 8.13
CA CYS A 120 -7.97 -13.02 8.68
C CYS A 120 -7.05 -13.90 9.53
N ASP A 121 -7.63 -14.66 10.48
CA ASP A 121 -6.86 -15.54 11.37
C ASP A 121 -6.14 -16.65 10.62
N ARG A 122 -6.77 -17.20 9.57
CA ARG A 122 -6.15 -18.19 8.69
C ARG A 122 -4.96 -17.59 7.93
N LEU A 123 -5.14 -16.45 7.26
CA LEU A 123 -4.08 -15.78 6.52
C LEU A 123 -2.88 -15.44 7.42
N LEU A 124 -3.14 -14.95 8.63
CA LEU A 124 -2.10 -14.65 9.62
C LEU A 124 -1.38 -15.93 10.10
N SER A 125 -2.11 -17.04 10.24
CA SER A 125 -1.52 -18.34 10.61
C SER A 125 -0.63 -18.89 9.49
N ASP A 126 -1.07 -18.80 8.25
CA ASP A 126 -0.31 -19.21 7.07
C ASP A 126 0.94 -18.34 6.90
N GLN A 127 0.83 -17.04 7.17
CA GLN A 127 1.98 -16.14 7.16
C GLN A 127 3.00 -16.49 8.24
N ARG A 128 2.56 -16.79 9.47
CA ARG A 128 3.46 -17.27 10.54
C ARG A 128 4.14 -18.59 10.19
N ALA A 129 3.42 -19.50 9.55
CA ALA A 129 3.96 -20.80 9.14
C ALA A 129 4.95 -20.70 7.97
N SER A 130 4.66 -19.84 6.99
CA SER A 130 5.52 -19.64 5.82
C SER A 130 6.73 -18.76 6.11
N GLY A 131 6.61 -17.78 7.02
CA GLY A 131 7.65 -16.81 7.34
C GLY A 131 8.06 -15.93 6.17
N ASN A 132 7.16 -15.68 5.20
CA ASN A 132 7.48 -14.92 3.99
C ASN A 132 7.69 -13.43 4.32
N PRO A 133 8.93 -12.91 4.26
CA PRO A 133 9.19 -11.55 4.72
C PRO A 133 8.66 -10.50 3.74
N MET A 134 8.22 -10.88 2.53
CA MET A 134 7.74 -9.97 1.48
C MET A 134 6.22 -9.84 1.47
N ARG A 135 5.49 -10.55 2.34
CA ARG A 135 4.04 -10.60 2.29
C ARG A 135 3.41 -9.59 3.24
N ALA A 136 2.48 -8.80 2.73
CA ALA A 136 1.57 -7.97 3.50
C ALA A 136 0.18 -8.63 3.59
N ILE A 137 -0.48 -8.49 4.74
CA ILE A 137 -1.90 -8.86 4.90
C ILE A 137 -2.67 -7.60 5.28
N ILE A 138 -3.67 -7.25 4.48
CA ILE A 138 -4.41 -5.99 4.57
C ILE A 138 -5.90 -6.30 4.68
N HIS A 139 -6.58 -5.68 5.63
CA HIS A 139 -8.03 -5.62 5.67
C HIS A 139 -8.46 -4.30 5.03
N GLY A 140 -9.25 -4.37 3.96
CA GLY A 140 -9.69 -3.21 3.20
C GLY A 140 -11.20 -3.12 3.04
N VAL A 141 -11.63 -2.17 2.22
CA VAL A 141 -13.03 -2.01 1.81
C VAL A 141 -13.20 -2.62 0.41
N ASP A 142 -14.25 -3.41 0.19
CA ASP A 142 -14.38 -4.22 -1.03
C ASP A 142 -14.46 -3.41 -2.33
N ASP A 143 -15.26 -2.35 -2.30
CA ASP A 143 -15.50 -1.48 -3.46
C ASP A 143 -14.31 -0.57 -3.79
N THR A 144 -13.48 -0.26 -2.79
CA THR A 144 -12.37 0.71 -2.86
C THR A 144 -11.06 0.07 -2.42
N TRP A 145 -10.89 -1.19 -2.80
CA TRP A 145 -9.77 -2.03 -2.38
C TRP A 145 -8.43 -1.50 -2.95
N GLU A 146 -8.43 -0.90 -4.15
CA GLU A 146 -7.26 -0.25 -4.74
C GLU A 146 -6.77 0.92 -3.88
N ILE A 147 -7.69 1.75 -3.37
CA ILE A 147 -7.37 2.88 -2.47
C ILE A 147 -6.78 2.35 -1.17
N SER A 148 -7.34 1.25 -0.64
CA SER A 148 -6.82 0.57 0.55
C SER A 148 -5.37 0.11 0.34
N LEU A 149 -5.05 -0.42 -0.85
CA LEU A 149 -3.70 -0.86 -1.19
C LEU A 149 -2.73 0.33 -1.32
N LEU A 150 -3.17 1.42 -1.95
CA LEU A 150 -2.38 2.65 -2.10
C LEU A 150 -2.08 3.30 -0.75
N ARG A 151 -3.06 3.35 0.15
CA ARG A 151 -2.86 3.80 1.53
C ARG A 151 -1.75 3.00 2.22
N PHE A 152 -1.82 1.66 2.14
CA PHE A 152 -0.79 0.80 2.72
C PHE A 152 0.59 1.11 2.15
N MET A 153 0.72 1.23 0.83
CA MET A 153 1.99 1.55 0.20
C MET A 153 2.53 2.89 0.66
N PHE A 154 1.66 3.90 0.78
CA PHE A 154 2.06 5.21 1.28
C PHE A 154 2.58 5.15 2.72
N GLU A 155 1.90 4.43 3.62
CA GLU A 155 2.35 4.21 5.01
C GLU A 155 3.73 3.53 5.05
N MET A 156 3.97 2.55 4.16
CA MET A 156 5.26 1.88 4.04
C MET A 156 6.38 2.83 3.63
N VAL A 157 6.12 3.72 2.66
CA VAL A 157 7.11 4.73 2.24
C VAL A 157 7.39 5.70 3.38
N GLU A 158 6.36 6.19 4.08
CA GLU A 158 6.51 7.12 5.20
C GLU A 158 7.37 6.55 6.33
N LYS A 159 7.10 5.29 6.72
CA LYS A 159 7.88 4.56 7.73
C LYS A 159 9.34 4.39 7.31
N SER A 160 9.59 4.04 6.04
CA SER A 160 10.95 3.88 5.52
C SER A 160 11.76 5.19 5.57
N HIS A 161 11.14 6.33 5.24
CA HIS A 161 11.83 7.63 5.22
C HIS A 161 12.25 8.09 6.62
N ASN A 162 11.37 7.95 7.62
CA ASN A 162 11.67 8.35 9.00
C ASN A 162 12.86 7.58 9.59
N ILE A 163 12.95 6.28 9.30
CA ILE A 163 14.04 5.42 9.76
C ILE A 163 15.32 5.68 8.95
N ASN A 164 15.22 5.83 7.63
CA ASN A 164 16.38 6.14 6.80
C ASN A 164 17.00 7.48 7.23
N ARG A 165 16.22 8.55 7.47
CA ARG A 165 16.77 9.82 7.97
C ARG A 165 17.54 9.66 9.29
N PHE A 166 17.09 8.76 10.16
CA PHE A 166 17.79 8.41 11.40
C PHE A 166 19.11 7.68 11.12
N ASP A 167 19.11 6.69 10.23
CA ASP A 167 20.32 5.95 9.83
C ASP A 167 21.34 6.84 9.09
N PHE A 168 20.88 7.77 8.26
CA PHE A 168 21.71 8.76 7.57
C PHE A 168 22.39 9.73 8.55
N LYS A 169 21.68 10.20 9.60
CA LYS A 169 22.29 11.00 10.67
C LYS A 169 23.35 10.20 11.44
N ARG A 170 23.05 8.94 11.75
CA ARG A 170 23.97 8.06 12.50
C ARG A 170 25.24 7.72 11.72
N ARG A 171 25.15 7.65 10.39
CA ARG A 171 26.29 7.43 9.49
C ARG A 171 27.01 8.71 9.05
N GLY A 172 26.62 9.89 9.57
CA GLY A 172 27.27 11.17 9.27
C GLY A 172 27.04 11.68 7.85
N LEU A 173 26.01 11.19 7.16
CA LEU A 173 25.69 11.50 5.76
C LEU A 173 24.62 12.60 5.61
N LEU A 174 24.18 13.18 6.73
CA LEU A 174 23.39 14.40 6.78
C LEU A 174 24.19 15.43 7.58
N GLY A 175 24.79 16.39 6.87
CA GLY A 175 25.38 17.61 7.42
C GLY A 175 24.34 18.68 7.70
#